data_AF-A0A5U4KEL0-F1
#
_entry.id   AF-A0A5U4KEL0-F1
#
_cell.length_a   1.000
_cell.length_b   1.000
_cell.length_c   1.000
_cell.angle_alpha   90.00
_cell.angle_beta   90.00
_cell.angle_gamma   90.00
#
_symmetry.space_group_name_H-M   'P 1'
#
loop_
_entity.id
_entity.type
_entity.pdbx_description
1 polymer ?
#
loop_
_entity_poly.entity_id
_entity_poly.type
_entity_poly.pdbx_seq_one_letter_code
_entity_poly.pdbx_strand_id
1 'polypeptide(L)'
;MSGKPAARMGDMTKYGGPIVQGSAGVLIGAPTGVACSVCPGGMTSGEPVNPLLGAKVLPGETDFALPGPLPFILTRAYSSYRTKTPAPSGLFGPGWKMAADMRLQIRERELILNDSGGRSIHFEPLSPGESSYSRSESFWLARCGVLMPDKSNPLHGLWQALPEEIRLSPNTYLATNSPQGPWWVLGWPERVPGADEALPAPLPPYRVLTGLADSYGRTLTYHRAAEGEFTGSVTGVTDGTGRRFQLVLTTQAQRAEAVRGADLPAAPAYPETLPATEYGTDNGIRLSQVWLTYEPDTAEAENEHEPVMLSRYEYTPCGELAAVYDRGGVEVRRFLYDAEHPGRMTGHRYAGRPQMRYRYNRDGQVEEQLNPEGLSYRYAYEKNRVTITDSLGRREVLHTEGEGGLKRVVMKESADGSVTRSEYDPAGRLKAQTDAAGRRTEYSLHMASGRVTAVTGPDGRTVRYGYNSQRQLTSTTYPDGLRSTREYDERGRLTAETSRTGETTRYSYDNPQSELPSGIQDATGSSKAMCWNRYGQMVAFTDCSGYETKYEYDRFGQMTAVHREEGQSIYRSYNRRGQLTAVRDSQGRETRYDYNDAGDVTTVTGPDGSRTETQ
;
A
#
# COMPACT_ATOMS: atom_id res chain seq x y z
N MET A 1 -16.22 1.04 -4.62
CA MET A 1 -15.64 2.30 -4.15
C MET A 1 -14.49 2.68 -5.07
N SER A 2 -14.59 3.81 -5.78
CA SER A 2 -13.51 4.46 -6.55
C SER A 2 -14.04 5.83 -7.02
N GLY A 3 -14.24 6.72 -6.06
CA GLY A 3 -13.91 8.13 -6.21
C GLY A 3 -12.79 8.36 -5.19
N LYS A 4 -11.81 9.24 -5.46
CA LYS A 4 -10.83 9.63 -4.44
C LYS A 4 -11.65 10.02 -3.19
N PRO A 5 -11.42 9.39 -2.02
CA PRO A 5 -12.27 9.65 -0.88
C PRO A 5 -12.20 11.13 -0.56
N ALA A 6 -13.35 11.82 -0.57
CA ALA A 6 -13.54 12.89 0.39
C ALA A 6 -13.16 12.26 1.74
N ALA A 7 -12.15 12.82 2.41
CA ALA A 7 -11.67 12.32 3.69
C ALA A 7 -12.90 11.96 4.54
N ARG A 8 -13.08 10.66 4.86
CA ARG A 8 -14.20 10.26 5.71
C ARG A 8 -13.98 10.94 7.05
N MET A 9 -14.85 11.90 7.34
CA MET A 9 -14.85 12.76 8.53
C MET A 9 -15.23 12.02 9.83
N GLY A 10 -14.97 10.71 9.94
CA GLY A 10 -15.39 9.91 11.10
C GLY A 10 -14.47 8.71 11.31
N ASP A 11 -13.39 8.88 12.06
CA ASP A 11 -13.25 8.43 13.45
C ASP A 11 -11.79 8.67 13.86
N MET A 12 -11.51 9.88 14.37
CA MET A 12 -10.21 10.31 14.91
C MET A 12 -9.94 9.74 16.32
N THR A 13 -10.46 8.55 16.63
CA THR A 13 -10.34 7.95 17.97
C THR A 13 -10.06 6.44 17.93
N LYS A 14 -8.88 6.07 17.43
CA LYS A 14 -8.20 4.87 17.93
C LYS A 14 -6.80 5.24 18.42
N TYR A 15 -6.63 5.25 19.73
CA TYR A 15 -5.32 5.18 20.37
C TYR A 15 -4.60 3.93 19.85
N GLY A 16 -3.38 4.08 19.34
CA GLY A 16 -2.55 2.95 18.85
C GLY A 16 -3.07 2.24 17.59
N GLY A 17 -3.97 2.86 16.81
CA GLY A 17 -4.41 2.29 15.54
C GLY A 17 -3.33 2.39 14.44
N PRO A 18 -3.37 1.52 13.41
CA PRO A 18 -2.51 1.66 12.24
C PRO A 18 -2.70 3.06 11.62
N ILE A 19 -1.62 3.68 11.15
CA ILE A 19 -1.67 4.93 10.38
C ILE A 19 -2.53 4.67 9.14
N VAL A 20 -3.82 5.03 9.20
CA VAL A 20 -4.69 5.05 8.03
C VAL A 20 -4.63 6.46 7.47
N GLN A 21 -3.54 6.76 6.78
CA GLN A 21 -3.57 7.76 5.72
C GLN A 21 -3.69 7.03 4.39
N GLY A 22 -4.62 7.50 3.56
CA GLY A 22 -4.99 6.91 2.28
C GLY A 22 -3.82 6.86 1.31
N SER A 23 -2.96 5.86 1.47
CA SER A 23 -1.98 5.49 0.48
C SER A 23 -2.72 4.90 -0.72
N ALA A 24 -2.43 5.39 -1.92
CA ALA A 24 -2.65 4.68 -3.17
C ALA A 24 -1.69 3.46 -3.25
N GLY A 25 -1.75 2.59 -2.24
CA GLY A 25 -1.32 1.21 -2.38
C GLY A 25 -2.33 0.51 -3.27
N VAL A 26 -1.85 -0.27 -4.24
CA VAL A 26 -2.68 -1.05 -5.16
C VAL A 26 -3.55 -2.01 -4.35
N LEU A 27 -4.75 -1.57 -3.99
CA LEU A 27 -5.81 -2.46 -3.50
C LEU A 27 -6.46 -3.10 -4.74
N ILE A 28 -5.95 -4.26 -5.13
CA ILE A 28 -6.73 -5.21 -5.94
C ILE A 28 -7.66 -5.93 -4.97
N GLY A 29 -8.94 -5.61 -5.09
CA GLY A 29 -9.99 -6.18 -4.26
C GLY A 29 -11.11 -5.17 -4.14
N ALA A 30 -12.18 -5.34 -4.91
CA ALA A 30 -13.40 -4.56 -4.70
C ALA A 30 -14.45 -5.44 -4.01
N PRO A 31 -15.54 -4.84 -3.54
CA PRO A 31 -16.80 -5.56 -3.31
C PRO A 31 -17.28 -6.35 -4.54
N THR A 32 -16.70 -6.15 -5.74
CA THR A 32 -16.66 -7.11 -6.87
C THR A 32 -15.45 -6.94 -7.81
N GLY A 33 -14.31 -6.51 -7.27
CA GLY A 33 -13.04 -6.54 -8.00
C GLY A 33 -12.51 -7.96 -7.90
N VAL A 34 -11.80 -8.42 -8.90
CA VAL A 34 -11.25 -9.78 -8.88
C VAL A 34 -10.42 -9.92 -7.62
N ALA A 35 -10.97 -10.65 -6.64
CA ALA A 35 -10.19 -11.09 -5.51
C ALA A 35 -9.20 -12.08 -6.11
N CYS A 36 -7.96 -11.63 -6.31
CA CYS A 36 -6.90 -12.54 -6.66
C CYS A 36 -6.61 -13.39 -5.42
N SER A 37 -7.38 -14.46 -5.25
CA SER A 37 -7.27 -15.37 -4.11
C SER A 37 -5.89 -16.02 -4.02
N VAL A 38 -5.19 -16.10 -5.15
CA VAL A 38 -3.82 -16.59 -5.33
C VAL A 38 -2.78 -15.49 -5.45
N CYS A 39 -3.10 -14.27 -5.02
CA CYS A 39 -2.09 -13.23 -4.85
C CYS A 39 -1.51 -13.31 -3.45
N PRO A 40 -0.24 -12.94 -3.23
CA PRO A 40 0.37 -12.96 -1.91
C PRO A 40 -0.53 -12.31 -0.83
N GLY A 41 -1.13 -11.14 -1.10
CA GLY A 41 -2.08 -10.50 -0.19
C GLY A 41 -3.57 -10.86 -0.34
N GLY A 42 -3.90 -11.95 -1.02
CA GLY A 42 -5.27 -12.41 -1.27
C GLY A 42 -5.95 -12.99 -0.02
N MET A 43 -6.53 -14.19 -0.14
CA MET A 43 -7.08 -14.89 1.02
C MET A 43 -5.94 -15.27 1.96
N THR A 44 -6.03 -14.87 3.23
CA THR A 44 -5.06 -15.25 4.26
C THR A 44 -5.76 -15.96 5.41
N SER A 45 -5.07 -16.90 6.04
CA SER A 45 -5.52 -17.63 7.22
C SER A 45 -4.37 -17.71 8.23
N GLY A 46 -4.74 -17.62 9.52
CA GLY A 46 -3.81 -17.58 10.64
C GLY A 46 -2.97 -16.32 10.74
N GLU A 47 -3.18 -15.30 9.89
CA GLU A 47 -2.38 -14.08 9.83
C GLU A 47 -0.86 -14.37 9.90
N PRO A 48 -0.20 -14.81 8.81
CA PRO A 48 -0.54 -14.45 7.44
C PRO A 48 -0.11 -15.51 6.40
N VAL A 49 -0.76 -16.68 6.37
CA VAL A 49 -0.52 -17.69 5.32
C VAL A 49 -1.59 -17.55 4.25
N ASN A 50 -1.19 -17.49 2.97
CA ASN A 50 -2.12 -17.69 1.86
C ASN A 50 -2.29 -19.20 1.64
N PRO A 51 -3.46 -19.80 1.98
CA PRO A 51 -3.67 -21.23 1.90
C PRO A 51 -3.83 -21.75 0.47
N LEU A 52 -4.01 -20.89 -0.54
CA LEU A 52 -4.09 -21.34 -1.94
C LEU A 52 -2.71 -21.45 -2.58
N LEU A 53 -1.81 -20.55 -2.23
CA LEU A 53 -0.41 -20.60 -2.65
C LEU A 53 0.43 -21.52 -1.75
N GLY A 54 -0.04 -21.80 -0.53
CA GLY A 54 0.77 -22.35 0.54
C GLY A 54 1.88 -21.41 0.96
N ALA A 55 1.70 -20.09 0.81
CA ALA A 55 2.77 -19.13 0.98
C ALA A 55 2.64 -18.38 2.30
N LYS A 56 3.76 -18.20 3.01
CA LYS A 56 3.88 -17.18 4.05
C LYS A 56 3.96 -15.81 3.37
N VAL A 57 3.08 -14.91 3.75
CA VAL A 57 2.97 -13.59 3.11
C VAL A 57 3.01 -12.47 4.15
N LEU A 58 3.47 -11.30 3.78
CA LEU A 58 3.28 -10.05 4.52
C LEU A 58 2.92 -9.03 3.45
N PRO A 59 1.63 -8.72 3.23
CA PRO A 59 1.18 -8.00 2.04
C PRO A 59 1.60 -6.52 2.00
N GLY A 60 2.09 -5.98 3.11
CA GLY A 60 2.63 -4.63 3.22
C GLY A 60 2.86 -4.24 4.68
N GLU A 61 4.12 -4.25 5.10
CA GLU A 61 4.58 -3.67 6.37
C GLU A 61 5.12 -2.27 6.11
N THR A 62 4.50 -1.26 6.73
CA THR A 62 4.95 0.14 6.62
C THR A 62 5.96 0.43 7.72
N ASP A 63 7.17 0.82 7.32
CA ASP A 63 8.22 1.19 8.28
C ASP A 63 8.11 2.68 8.67
N PHE A 64 7.76 3.55 7.71
CA PHE A 64 7.35 4.93 7.98
C PHE A 64 6.39 5.45 6.91
N ALA A 65 5.58 6.44 7.30
CA ALA A 65 4.70 7.19 6.40
C ALA A 65 4.65 8.63 6.89
N LEU A 66 4.83 9.59 5.99
CA LEU A 66 4.65 11.01 6.28
C LEU A 66 3.49 11.56 5.44
N PRO A 67 2.70 12.52 5.96
CA PRO A 67 1.55 13.07 5.24
C PRO A 67 2.00 13.83 4.00
N GLY A 68 1.16 13.84 2.98
CA GLY A 68 1.39 14.62 1.75
C GLY A 68 0.69 14.00 0.54
N PRO A 69 0.44 14.79 -0.51
CA PRO A 69 0.13 14.25 -1.82
C PRO A 69 1.33 13.51 -2.41
N LEU A 70 1.05 12.36 -3.06
CA LEU A 70 2.08 11.41 -3.53
C LEU A 70 3.24 11.26 -2.51
N PRO A 71 2.93 10.87 -1.27
CA PRO A 71 3.92 10.83 -0.22
C PRO A 71 4.88 9.66 -0.47
N PHE A 72 6.14 9.83 -0.09
CA PHE A 72 7.04 8.68 0.01
C PHE A 72 6.68 7.90 1.28
N ILE A 73 6.10 6.72 1.05
CA ILE A 73 5.80 5.74 2.09
C ILE A 73 6.69 4.54 1.83
N LEU A 74 7.49 4.17 2.83
CA LEU A 74 8.32 2.98 2.72
C LEU A 74 7.55 1.79 3.28
N THR A 75 6.99 1.01 2.35
CA THR A 75 6.30 -0.24 2.63
C THR A 75 7.05 -1.41 2.01
N ARG A 76 7.15 -2.50 2.76
CA ARG A 76 7.80 -3.74 2.39
C ARG A 76 6.77 -4.87 2.34
N ALA A 77 6.76 -5.64 1.26
CA ALA A 77 5.97 -6.86 1.17
C ALA A 77 6.88 -8.08 1.15
N TYR A 78 6.48 -9.15 1.85
CA TYR A 78 7.14 -10.44 1.80
C TYR A 78 6.21 -11.49 1.18
N SER A 79 6.79 -12.41 0.43
CA SER A 79 6.09 -13.62 0.00
C SER A 79 7.07 -14.77 -0.12
N SER A 80 6.76 -15.91 0.50
CA SER A 80 7.50 -17.15 0.28
C SER A 80 7.12 -17.83 -1.04
N TYR A 81 6.07 -17.36 -1.73
CA TYR A 81 5.65 -17.89 -3.03
C TYR A 81 6.68 -17.57 -4.13
N ARG A 82 7.04 -18.59 -4.90
CA ARG A 82 7.99 -18.48 -6.01
C ARG A 82 7.24 -18.28 -7.31
N THR A 83 7.27 -17.07 -7.85
CA THR A 83 6.73 -16.86 -9.20
C THR A 83 7.66 -17.51 -10.22
N LYS A 84 7.12 -17.92 -11.38
CA LYS A 84 7.92 -18.54 -12.44
C LYS A 84 8.87 -17.56 -13.14
N THR A 85 8.59 -16.26 -13.01
CA THR A 85 9.29 -15.17 -13.69
C THR A 85 9.62 -14.07 -12.70
N PRO A 86 10.44 -14.37 -11.67
CA PRO A 86 10.75 -13.39 -10.64
C PRO A 86 11.58 -12.24 -11.21
N ALA A 87 11.38 -11.04 -10.70
CA ALA A 87 12.36 -9.97 -10.82
C ALA A 87 13.56 -10.26 -9.89
N PRO A 88 14.73 -9.64 -10.12
CA PRO A 88 15.83 -9.67 -9.15
C PRO A 88 15.40 -9.29 -7.73
N SER A 89 16.15 -9.77 -6.74
CA SER A 89 15.96 -9.41 -5.34
C SER A 89 16.17 -7.90 -5.15
N GLY A 90 15.29 -7.28 -4.35
CA GLY A 90 15.30 -5.85 -4.08
C GLY A 90 16.25 -5.48 -2.94
N LEU A 91 16.20 -4.22 -2.51
CA LEU A 91 17.09 -3.70 -1.45
C LEU A 91 16.85 -4.32 -0.06
N PHE A 92 15.71 -5.00 0.15
CA PHE A 92 15.42 -5.77 1.36
C PHE A 92 15.86 -7.25 1.27
N GLY A 93 16.44 -7.65 0.15
CA GLY A 93 16.91 -9.01 -0.08
C GLY A 93 15.82 -9.98 -0.56
N PRO A 94 16.14 -11.29 -0.60
CA PRO A 94 15.29 -12.31 -1.18
C PRO A 94 13.93 -12.43 -0.49
N GLY A 95 12.87 -12.64 -1.29
CA GLY A 95 11.48 -12.75 -0.81
C GLY A 95 10.81 -11.42 -0.46
N TRP A 96 11.57 -10.33 -0.26
CA TRP A 96 11.06 -9.00 0.00
C TRP A 96 10.94 -8.15 -1.27
N LYS A 97 9.99 -7.21 -1.26
CA LYS A 97 9.74 -6.22 -2.30
C LYS A 97 9.29 -4.90 -1.71
N MET A 98 9.65 -3.79 -2.36
CA MET A 98 9.11 -2.46 -2.12
C MET A 98 8.66 -1.83 -3.45
N ALA A 99 8.01 -0.66 -3.40
CA ALA A 99 7.55 0.05 -4.60
C ALA A 99 8.66 0.27 -5.64
N ALA A 100 9.85 0.67 -5.21
CA ALA A 100 11.00 0.90 -6.09
C ALA A 100 11.57 -0.36 -6.76
N ASP A 101 11.17 -1.56 -6.31
CA ASP A 101 11.57 -2.84 -6.92
C ASP A 101 10.65 -3.23 -8.09
N MET A 102 9.56 -2.47 -8.35
CA MET A 102 8.68 -2.69 -9.49
C MET A 102 9.48 -2.68 -10.80
N ARG A 103 9.24 -3.70 -11.62
CA ARG A 103 10.02 -3.95 -12.84
C ARG A 103 9.11 -4.45 -13.95
N LEU A 104 9.26 -3.89 -15.14
CA LEU A 104 8.68 -4.44 -16.36
C LEU A 104 9.75 -5.22 -17.11
N GLN A 105 9.61 -6.53 -17.26
CA GLN A 105 10.45 -7.32 -18.14
C GLN A 105 9.90 -7.25 -19.56
N ILE A 106 10.77 -6.93 -20.52
CA ILE A 106 10.42 -6.83 -21.94
C ILE A 106 10.98 -8.07 -22.62
N ARG A 107 10.08 -8.93 -23.10
CA ARG A 107 10.41 -10.13 -23.88
C ARG A 107 9.83 -9.98 -25.28
N GLU A 108 10.34 -10.79 -26.21
CA GLU A 108 9.92 -10.73 -27.61
C GLU A 108 8.40 -10.91 -27.80
N ARG A 109 7.78 -11.79 -27.00
CA ARG A 109 6.37 -12.19 -27.13
C ARG A 109 5.46 -11.78 -25.98
N GLU A 110 6.00 -11.16 -24.93
CA GLU A 110 5.22 -10.79 -23.75
C GLU A 110 5.90 -9.65 -22.97
N LEU A 111 5.08 -8.94 -22.20
CA LEU A 111 5.52 -8.00 -21.17
C LEU A 111 5.14 -8.58 -19.80
N ILE A 112 6.07 -8.56 -18.85
CA ILE A 112 5.82 -9.05 -17.49
C ILE A 112 6.05 -7.93 -16.49
N LEU A 113 4.99 -7.44 -15.87
CA LEU A 113 5.09 -6.49 -14.77
C LEU A 113 5.26 -7.26 -13.46
N ASN A 114 6.43 -7.14 -12.85
CA ASN A 114 6.65 -7.50 -11.47
C ASN A 114 6.25 -6.34 -10.56
N ASP A 115 5.23 -6.55 -9.74
CA ASP A 115 4.71 -5.52 -8.85
C ASP A 115 5.43 -5.47 -7.49
N SER A 116 5.08 -4.49 -6.67
CA SER A 116 5.64 -4.30 -5.32
C SER A 116 5.23 -5.39 -4.32
N GLY A 117 4.32 -6.29 -4.68
CA GLY A 117 3.95 -7.48 -3.90
C GLY A 117 4.68 -8.75 -4.34
N GLY A 118 5.57 -8.65 -5.33
CA GLY A 118 6.33 -9.78 -5.86
C GLY A 118 5.55 -10.67 -6.83
N ARG A 119 4.40 -10.20 -7.35
CA ARG A 119 3.62 -10.93 -8.36
C ARG A 119 4.20 -10.72 -9.75
N SER A 120 3.87 -11.62 -10.67
CA SER A 120 4.14 -11.45 -12.11
C SER A 120 2.81 -11.30 -12.85
N ILE A 121 2.59 -10.15 -13.48
CA ILE A 121 1.39 -9.87 -14.28
C ILE A 121 1.80 -9.83 -15.75
N HIS A 122 1.17 -10.66 -16.56
CA HIS A 122 1.53 -10.84 -17.97
C HIS A 122 0.62 -10.01 -18.86
N PHE A 123 1.23 -9.36 -19.86
CA PHE A 123 0.56 -8.58 -20.89
C PHE A 123 1.12 -8.96 -22.28
N GLU A 124 0.30 -8.75 -23.31
CA GLU A 124 0.79 -8.79 -24.69
C GLU A 124 1.77 -7.61 -24.95
N PRO A 125 2.68 -7.74 -25.92
CA PRO A 125 3.53 -6.62 -26.35
C PRO A 125 2.71 -5.40 -26.78
N LEU A 126 3.22 -4.21 -26.47
CA LEU A 126 2.57 -2.93 -26.79
C LEU A 126 3.42 -2.15 -27.80
N SER A 127 2.77 -1.66 -28.86
CA SER A 127 3.32 -0.64 -29.74
C SER A 127 3.28 0.74 -29.07
N PRO A 128 4.09 1.71 -29.51
CA PRO A 128 4.00 3.08 -29.02
C PRO A 128 2.57 3.66 -29.09
N GLY A 129 2.07 4.21 -27.98
CA GLY A 129 0.73 4.76 -27.85
C GLY A 129 -0.37 3.74 -27.50
N GLU A 130 -0.08 2.45 -27.47
CA GLU A 130 -1.05 1.41 -27.11
C GLU A 130 -1.18 1.25 -25.59
N SER A 131 -2.35 0.76 -25.17
CA SER A 131 -2.66 0.42 -23.79
C SER A 131 -3.43 -0.90 -23.70
N SER A 132 -3.14 -1.71 -22.70
CA SER A 132 -3.82 -2.95 -22.38
C SER A 132 -4.41 -2.92 -20.97
N TYR A 133 -5.60 -3.50 -20.80
CA TYR A 133 -6.28 -3.61 -19.51
C TYR A 133 -6.38 -5.07 -19.08
N SER A 134 -5.71 -5.41 -17.98
CA SER A 134 -5.96 -6.66 -17.29
C SER A 134 -7.26 -6.57 -16.51
N ARG A 135 -8.27 -7.33 -16.95
CA ARG A 135 -9.56 -7.43 -16.24
C ARG A 135 -9.41 -8.17 -14.92
N SER A 136 -8.55 -9.19 -14.87
CA SER A 136 -8.26 -9.97 -13.66
C SER A 136 -7.54 -9.14 -12.60
N GLU A 137 -6.70 -8.19 -13.01
CA GLU A 137 -5.97 -7.35 -12.07
C GLU A 137 -6.62 -5.97 -11.86
N SER A 138 -7.63 -5.63 -12.66
CA SER A 138 -8.18 -4.27 -12.75
C SER A 138 -7.08 -3.22 -12.95
N PHE A 139 -6.19 -3.49 -13.89
CA PHE A 139 -4.92 -2.78 -14.02
C PHE A 139 -4.59 -2.47 -15.48
N TRP A 140 -4.11 -1.27 -15.76
CA TRP A 140 -3.69 -0.82 -17.08
C TRP A 140 -2.17 -0.81 -17.21
N LEU A 141 -1.68 -1.24 -18.35
CA LEU A 141 -0.32 -1.00 -18.82
C LEU A 141 -0.41 -0.26 -20.16
N ALA A 142 0.37 0.80 -20.33
CA ALA A 142 0.44 1.56 -21.56
C ALA A 142 1.90 1.84 -21.93
N ARG A 143 2.16 2.01 -23.23
CA ARG A 143 3.47 2.37 -23.74
C ARG A 143 3.42 3.77 -24.32
N CYS A 144 4.30 4.65 -23.85
CA CYS A 144 4.48 5.98 -24.41
C CYS A 144 5.03 5.95 -25.85
N GLY A 145 5.25 7.12 -26.44
CA GLY A 145 5.76 7.29 -27.81
C GLY A 145 4.80 8.03 -28.74
N VAL A 146 3.73 8.61 -28.20
CA VAL A 146 2.80 9.49 -28.93
C VAL A 146 2.41 10.68 -28.05
N LEU A 147 2.17 11.83 -28.68
CA LEU A 147 1.80 13.04 -27.95
C LEU A 147 0.46 12.87 -27.24
N MET A 148 -0.55 12.34 -27.94
CA MET A 148 -1.88 12.09 -27.41
C MET A 148 -2.43 10.76 -27.94
N PRO A 149 -2.92 9.87 -27.07
CA PRO A 149 -3.68 8.72 -27.51
C PRO A 149 -5.05 9.17 -28.05
N ASP A 150 -5.73 8.28 -28.77
CA ASP A 150 -7.09 8.54 -29.25
C ASP A 150 -8.03 9.01 -28.12
N LYS A 151 -8.98 9.91 -28.42
CA LYS A 151 -9.92 10.45 -27.42
C LYS A 151 -10.83 9.38 -26.81
N SER A 152 -11.04 8.26 -27.49
CA SER A 152 -11.78 7.11 -26.97
C SER A 152 -10.99 6.29 -25.96
N ASN A 153 -9.66 6.48 -25.86
CA ASN A 153 -8.84 5.79 -24.86
C ASN A 153 -9.29 6.24 -23.46
N PRO A 154 -9.70 5.32 -22.55
CA PRO A 154 -10.12 5.68 -21.20
C PRO A 154 -9.06 6.43 -20.38
N LEU A 155 -7.78 6.31 -20.76
CA LEU A 155 -6.65 6.97 -20.11
C LEU A 155 -6.30 8.32 -20.72
N HIS A 156 -7.02 8.80 -21.74
CA HIS A 156 -6.70 10.03 -22.48
C HIS A 156 -6.54 11.25 -21.57
N GLY A 157 -7.47 11.49 -20.65
CA GLY A 157 -7.39 12.62 -19.71
C GLY A 157 -6.19 12.52 -18.76
N LEU A 158 -5.91 11.33 -18.24
CA LEU A 158 -4.76 11.10 -17.37
C LEU A 158 -3.43 11.16 -18.12
N TRP A 159 -3.40 10.73 -19.38
CA TRP A 159 -2.24 10.82 -20.25
C TRP A 159 -1.79 12.27 -20.41
N GLN A 160 -2.73 13.19 -20.62
CA GLN A 160 -2.44 14.63 -20.78
C GLN A 160 -1.87 15.29 -19.52
N ALA A 161 -2.04 14.69 -18.34
CA ALA A 161 -1.43 15.19 -17.11
C ALA A 161 0.09 14.96 -17.05
N LEU A 162 0.65 14.14 -17.95
CA LEU A 162 2.09 13.89 -18.00
C LEU A 162 2.85 14.96 -18.79
N PRO A 163 4.09 15.29 -18.38
CA PRO A 163 5.03 16.06 -19.19
C PRO A 163 5.20 15.49 -20.60
N GLU A 164 5.43 16.37 -21.57
CA GLU A 164 5.53 16.01 -22.98
C GLU A 164 6.67 15.02 -23.26
N GLU A 165 7.80 15.20 -22.60
CA GLU A 165 8.99 14.39 -22.74
C GLU A 165 8.71 12.93 -22.33
N ILE A 166 7.90 12.74 -21.29
CA ILE A 166 7.48 11.40 -20.84
C ILE A 166 6.52 10.77 -21.85
N ARG A 167 5.58 11.54 -22.40
CA ARG A 167 4.57 11.06 -23.36
C ARG A 167 5.20 10.62 -24.68
N LEU A 168 6.21 11.36 -25.16
CA LEU A 168 6.88 11.11 -26.43
C LEU A 168 7.95 10.01 -26.36
N SER A 169 8.38 9.59 -25.17
CA SER A 169 9.40 8.54 -25.03
C SER A 169 8.84 7.14 -25.36
N PRO A 170 9.21 6.47 -26.47
CA PRO A 170 8.75 5.11 -26.78
C PRO A 170 9.35 4.04 -25.86
N ASN A 171 10.28 4.45 -24.99
CA ASN A 171 10.97 3.61 -24.01
C ASN A 171 10.32 3.67 -22.62
N THR A 172 9.36 4.57 -22.42
CA THR A 172 8.63 4.68 -21.16
C THR A 172 7.35 3.87 -21.22
N TYR A 173 7.09 3.13 -20.14
CA TYR A 173 5.81 2.47 -19.93
C TYR A 173 5.12 3.11 -18.73
N LEU A 174 3.80 3.10 -18.77
CA LEU A 174 2.96 3.66 -17.73
C LEU A 174 2.05 2.56 -17.21
N ALA A 175 1.86 2.53 -15.90
CA ALA A 175 0.91 1.65 -15.26
C ALA A 175 -0.08 2.47 -14.42
N THR A 176 -1.35 2.07 -14.38
CA THR A 176 -2.35 2.66 -13.48
C THR A 176 -3.48 1.67 -13.18
N ASN A 177 -4.07 1.72 -11.99
CA ASN A 177 -5.28 0.96 -11.65
C ASN A 177 -6.54 1.81 -11.81
N SER A 178 -6.37 3.09 -12.20
CA SER A 178 -7.44 4.08 -12.22
C SER A 178 -7.27 5.07 -13.39
N PRO A 179 -8.34 5.38 -14.14
CA PRO A 179 -8.33 6.49 -15.09
C PRO A 179 -8.07 7.88 -14.46
N GLN A 180 -8.06 8.01 -13.12
CA GLN A 180 -7.71 9.24 -12.40
C GLN A 180 -6.26 9.23 -11.85
N GLY A 181 -5.52 8.15 -12.12
CA GLY A 181 -4.16 7.96 -11.67
C GLY A 181 -4.03 7.59 -10.18
N PRO A 182 -2.80 7.67 -9.64
CA PRO A 182 -1.61 8.18 -10.33
C PRO A 182 -1.09 7.23 -11.43
N TRP A 183 -0.24 7.76 -12.31
CA TRP A 183 0.63 6.96 -13.14
C TRP A 183 1.81 6.43 -12.32
N TRP A 184 2.12 5.15 -12.48
CA TRP A 184 3.44 4.59 -12.20
C TRP A 184 4.28 4.67 -13.47
N VAL A 185 5.39 5.41 -13.43
CA VAL A 185 6.27 5.65 -14.58
C VAL A 185 7.41 4.64 -14.56
N LEU A 186 7.42 3.75 -15.55
CA LEU A 186 8.41 2.68 -15.72
C LEU A 186 9.38 3.08 -16.82
N GLY A 187 10.60 3.44 -16.43
CA GLY A 187 11.61 4.03 -17.30
C GLY A 187 12.96 3.31 -17.25
N TRP A 188 13.96 4.00 -17.77
CA TRP A 188 15.35 3.54 -17.79
C TRP A 188 15.94 3.46 -16.36
N PRO A 189 16.73 2.42 -16.03
CA PRO A 189 17.20 2.19 -14.67
C PRO A 189 18.25 3.17 -14.15
N GLU A 190 19.03 3.85 -14.99
CA GLU A 190 20.09 4.73 -14.49
C GLU A 190 19.55 6.14 -14.16
N ARG A 191 18.62 6.66 -14.96
CA ARG A 191 17.86 7.91 -14.74
C ARG A 191 16.80 8.09 -15.83
N VAL A 192 15.91 9.07 -15.66
CA VAL A 192 15.06 9.55 -16.76
C VAL A 192 15.98 10.29 -17.77
N PRO A 193 16.11 9.81 -19.01
CA PRO A 193 16.91 10.50 -20.02
C PRO A 193 16.26 11.82 -20.41
N GLY A 194 17.07 12.83 -20.76
CA GLY A 194 16.54 14.03 -21.43
C GLY A 194 15.91 13.68 -22.78
N ALA A 195 15.01 14.52 -23.29
CA ALA A 195 14.31 14.28 -24.56
C ALA A 195 15.26 14.01 -25.74
N ASP A 196 16.43 14.66 -25.72
CA ASP A 196 17.46 14.58 -26.77
C ASP A 196 18.68 13.73 -26.37
N GLU A 197 18.60 13.02 -25.24
CA GLU A 197 19.71 12.20 -24.75
C GLU A 197 19.81 10.87 -25.51
N ALA A 198 20.98 10.62 -26.10
CA ALA A 198 21.26 9.34 -26.75
C ALA A 198 21.35 8.22 -25.72
N LEU A 199 20.40 7.29 -25.77
CA LEU A 199 20.40 6.11 -24.93
C LEU A 199 21.39 5.04 -25.43
N PRO A 200 21.98 4.25 -24.53
CA PRO A 200 22.88 3.17 -24.94
C PRO A 200 22.12 2.10 -25.74
N ALA A 201 22.77 1.57 -26.77
CA ALA A 201 22.24 0.50 -27.61
C ALA A 201 23.10 -0.78 -27.43
N PRO A 202 22.52 -1.93 -27.05
CA PRO A 202 21.11 -2.17 -26.79
C PRO A 202 20.65 -1.68 -25.40
N LEU A 203 19.38 -1.27 -25.31
CA LEU A 203 18.70 -1.03 -24.04
C LEU A 203 18.54 -2.36 -23.27
N PRO A 204 18.70 -2.41 -21.93
CA PRO A 204 18.31 -3.56 -21.17
C PRO A 204 16.86 -3.95 -21.43
N PRO A 205 16.58 -5.27 -21.42
CA PRO A 205 15.28 -5.84 -21.70
C PRO A 205 14.32 -5.67 -20.51
N TYR A 206 14.38 -4.52 -19.82
CA TYR A 206 13.52 -4.20 -18.70
C TYR A 206 13.40 -2.70 -18.46
N ARG A 207 12.36 -2.30 -17.73
CA ARG A 207 12.17 -0.96 -17.15
C ARG A 207 11.92 -1.08 -15.66
N VAL A 208 12.23 -0.02 -14.92
CA VAL A 208 12.03 0.04 -13.47
C VAL A 208 11.19 1.25 -13.11
N LEU A 209 10.56 1.24 -11.94
CA LEU A 209 9.83 2.40 -11.45
C LEU A 209 10.82 3.56 -11.21
N THR A 210 10.57 4.67 -11.90
CA THR A 210 11.33 5.93 -11.75
C THR A 210 10.52 7.00 -11.02
N GLY A 211 9.19 6.88 -11.00
CA GLY A 211 8.36 7.81 -10.26
C GLY A 211 6.87 7.56 -10.36
N LEU A 212 6.11 8.38 -9.66
CA LEU A 212 4.65 8.49 -9.77
C LEU A 212 4.28 9.90 -10.22
N ALA A 213 3.21 10.04 -11.00
CA ALA A 213 2.66 11.32 -11.39
C ALA A 213 1.13 11.30 -11.26
N ASP A 214 0.55 12.33 -10.65
CA ASP A 214 -0.90 12.42 -10.53
C ASP A 214 -1.53 13.40 -11.54
N SER A 215 -2.86 13.47 -11.53
CA SER A 215 -3.64 14.37 -12.38
C SER A 215 -3.55 15.85 -11.99
N TYR A 216 -2.80 16.19 -10.93
CA TYR A 216 -2.63 17.55 -10.41
C TYR A 216 -1.24 18.12 -10.70
N GLY A 217 -0.40 17.38 -11.45
CA GLY A 217 0.95 17.79 -11.83
C GLY A 217 2.00 17.52 -10.76
N ARG A 218 1.65 16.82 -9.67
CA ARG A 218 2.60 16.47 -8.61
C ARG A 218 3.31 15.17 -8.98
N THR A 219 4.56 15.04 -8.55
CA THR A 219 5.38 13.87 -8.85
C THR A 219 6.11 13.34 -7.60
N LEU A 220 6.22 12.02 -7.50
CA LEU A 220 7.19 11.36 -6.64
C LEU A 220 8.29 10.80 -7.54
N THR A 221 9.56 11.06 -7.24
CA THR A 221 10.70 10.62 -8.05
C THR A 221 11.65 9.76 -7.26
N TYR A 222 12.01 8.60 -7.81
CA TYR A 222 13.06 7.73 -7.29
C TYR A 222 14.39 8.07 -7.98
N HIS A 223 15.35 8.56 -7.20
CA HIS A 223 16.70 8.88 -7.68
C HIS A 223 17.58 7.65 -7.56
N ARG A 224 18.20 7.26 -8.68
CA ARG A 224 19.07 6.08 -8.76
C ARG A 224 20.52 6.51 -8.96
N ALA A 225 21.46 5.74 -8.40
CA ALA A 225 22.87 6.00 -8.63
C ALA A 225 23.20 5.77 -10.11
N ALA A 226 23.84 6.75 -10.74
CA ALA A 226 24.27 6.64 -12.14
C ALA A 226 25.56 5.83 -12.29
N GLU A 227 26.49 5.96 -11.33
CA GLU A 227 27.83 5.37 -11.38
C GLU A 227 28.23 4.75 -10.03
N GLY A 228 29.26 3.90 -10.06
CA GLY A 228 29.84 3.26 -8.87
C GLY A 228 29.18 1.93 -8.50
N GLU A 229 29.51 1.42 -7.31
CA GLU A 229 29.07 0.08 -6.83
C GLU A 229 27.54 -0.05 -6.68
N PHE A 230 26.82 1.08 -6.64
CA PHE A 230 25.37 1.13 -6.47
C PHE A 230 24.59 1.45 -7.75
N THR A 231 25.23 1.51 -8.92
CA THR A 231 24.58 1.88 -10.19
C THR A 231 23.23 1.18 -10.40
N GLY A 232 22.21 1.98 -10.73
CA GLY A 232 20.82 1.54 -10.95
C GLY A 232 20.00 1.30 -9.66
N SER A 233 20.62 1.33 -8.48
CA SER A 233 19.93 1.22 -7.19
C SER A 233 19.39 2.58 -6.74
N VAL A 234 18.22 2.58 -6.08
CA VAL A 234 17.62 3.81 -5.54
C VAL A 234 18.42 4.27 -4.33
N THR A 235 18.95 5.50 -4.39
CA THR A 235 19.72 6.15 -3.32
C THR A 235 19.03 7.39 -2.76
N GLY A 236 17.95 7.86 -3.39
CA GLY A 236 17.14 8.93 -2.86
C GLY A 236 15.73 8.96 -3.41
N VAL A 237 14.85 9.71 -2.74
CA VAL A 237 13.47 9.93 -3.19
C VAL A 237 13.10 11.39 -2.99
N THR A 238 12.39 11.99 -3.94
CA THR A 238 11.65 13.25 -3.74
C THR A 238 10.16 12.96 -3.80
N ASP A 239 9.39 13.33 -2.77
CA ASP A 239 7.95 13.11 -2.78
C ASP A 239 7.16 14.27 -3.42
N GLY A 240 5.84 14.09 -3.56
CA GLY A 240 4.95 15.09 -4.17
C GLY A 240 4.84 16.42 -3.43
N THR A 241 5.39 16.52 -2.22
CA THR A 241 5.48 17.76 -1.46
C THR A 241 6.84 18.45 -1.58
N GLY A 242 7.84 17.76 -2.14
CA GLY A 242 9.20 18.26 -2.30
C GLY A 242 10.16 17.83 -1.18
N ARG A 243 9.75 16.96 -0.24
CA ARG A 243 10.67 16.40 0.76
C ARG A 243 11.68 15.51 0.06
N ARG A 244 12.93 15.56 0.51
CA ARG A 244 14.02 14.72 -0.01
C ARG A 244 14.45 13.71 1.03
N PHE A 245 14.55 12.46 0.58
CA PHE A 245 14.94 11.33 1.39
C PHE A 245 16.23 10.73 0.83
N GLN A 246 17.15 10.35 1.71
CA GLN A 246 18.36 9.61 1.36
C GLN A 246 18.21 8.15 1.79
N LEU A 247 18.50 7.24 0.88
CA LEU A 247 18.55 5.79 1.10
C LEU A 247 20.01 5.36 1.15
N VAL A 248 20.50 5.00 2.33
CA VAL A 248 21.91 4.61 2.53
C VAL A 248 22.05 3.13 2.21
N LEU A 249 22.87 2.80 1.21
CA LEU A 249 23.06 1.42 0.74
C LEU A 249 24.37 0.83 1.25
N THR A 250 24.42 -0.50 1.36
CA THR A 250 25.64 -1.26 1.67
C THR A 250 25.80 -2.45 0.72
N THR A 251 27.02 -2.76 0.35
CA THR A 251 27.36 -4.01 -0.33
C THR A 251 27.58 -5.15 0.67
N GLN A 252 27.57 -6.39 0.20
CA GLN A 252 27.91 -7.53 1.05
C GLN A 252 29.34 -7.46 1.58
N ALA A 253 30.29 -7.02 0.76
CA ALA A 253 31.69 -6.85 1.13
C ALA A 253 31.85 -5.84 2.27
N GLN A 254 31.19 -4.67 2.17
CA GLN A 254 31.18 -3.64 3.21
C GLN A 254 30.60 -4.18 4.54
N ARG A 255 29.51 -4.94 4.48
CA ARG A 255 28.92 -5.56 5.69
C ARG A 255 29.87 -6.59 6.33
N ALA A 256 30.55 -7.41 5.52
CA ALA A 256 31.51 -8.38 6.01
C ALA A 256 32.73 -7.71 6.66
N GLU A 257 33.22 -6.61 6.08
CA GLU A 257 34.32 -5.81 6.63
C GLU A 257 33.95 -5.13 7.94
N ALA A 258 32.77 -4.51 8.02
CA ALA A 258 32.28 -3.87 9.23
C ALA A 258 32.21 -4.85 10.42
N VAL A 259 31.83 -6.12 10.18
CA VAL A 259 31.80 -7.16 11.21
C VAL A 259 33.20 -7.62 11.60
N ARG A 260 34.14 -7.75 10.64
CA ARG A 260 35.54 -8.08 10.95
C ARG A 260 36.22 -7.00 11.78
N GLY A 261 35.96 -5.73 11.49
CA GLY A 261 36.53 -4.59 12.22
C GLY A 261 35.95 -4.36 13.61
N ALA A 262 34.85 -5.04 13.97
CA ALA A 262 34.20 -4.88 15.27
C ALA A 262 34.76 -5.81 16.38
N ASP A 263 35.77 -6.65 16.08
CA ASP A 263 36.43 -7.59 17.02
C ASP A 263 35.44 -8.41 17.89
N LEU A 264 34.33 -8.84 17.28
CA LEU A 264 33.30 -9.61 17.97
C LEU A 264 33.73 -11.09 18.10
N PRO A 265 33.76 -11.68 19.31
CA PRO A 265 34.28 -13.04 19.55
C PRO A 265 33.46 -14.17 18.93
N ALA A 266 32.32 -13.87 18.30
CA ALA A 266 31.45 -14.79 17.58
C ALA A 266 30.86 -14.15 16.31
N ALA A 267 31.69 -13.42 15.56
CA ALA A 267 31.27 -12.81 14.30
C ALA A 267 30.70 -13.88 13.33
N PRO A 268 29.50 -13.67 12.77
CA PRO A 268 28.93 -14.63 11.84
C PRO A 268 29.73 -14.66 10.53
N ALA A 269 29.94 -15.85 9.97
CA ALA A 269 30.68 -16.02 8.72
C ALA A 269 29.88 -15.45 7.54
N TYR A 270 30.50 -14.53 6.79
CA TYR A 270 29.95 -14.02 5.53
C TYR A 270 30.42 -14.90 4.37
N PRO A 271 29.52 -15.37 3.49
CA PRO A 271 29.94 -16.14 2.33
C PRO A 271 30.65 -15.23 1.32
N GLU A 272 31.64 -15.76 0.59
CA GLU A 272 32.33 -15.00 -0.47
C GLU A 272 31.38 -14.66 -1.63
N THR A 273 30.46 -15.57 -1.94
CA THR A 273 29.41 -15.40 -2.94
C THR A 273 28.04 -15.65 -2.31
N LEU A 274 27.05 -14.80 -2.59
CA LEU A 274 25.69 -15.04 -2.11
C LEU A 274 25.13 -16.35 -2.66
N PRO A 275 24.38 -17.10 -1.85
CA PRO A 275 23.74 -18.30 -2.31
C PRO A 275 22.67 -17.96 -3.35
N ALA A 276 22.46 -18.87 -4.31
CA ALA A 276 21.37 -18.72 -5.26
C ALA A 276 20.03 -18.74 -4.53
N THR A 277 19.10 -17.91 -5.00
CA THR A 277 17.78 -17.77 -4.39
C THR A 277 16.70 -18.08 -5.40
N GLU A 278 15.57 -18.56 -4.91
CA GLU A 278 14.39 -18.85 -5.72
C GLU A 278 13.53 -17.60 -5.96
N TYR A 279 13.97 -16.45 -5.45
CA TYR A 279 13.27 -15.16 -5.48
C TYR A 279 13.85 -14.18 -6.51
N GLY A 280 14.71 -14.67 -7.40
CA GLY A 280 15.44 -13.89 -8.40
C GLY A 280 16.92 -13.75 -8.07
N THR A 281 17.69 -13.25 -9.04
CA THR A 281 19.12 -12.97 -8.84
C THR A 281 19.31 -11.92 -7.76
N ASP A 282 20.35 -12.07 -6.95
CA ASP A 282 20.66 -11.17 -5.85
C ASP A 282 22.04 -10.54 -6.05
N ASN A 283 22.08 -9.21 -6.02
CA ASN A 283 23.31 -8.43 -6.22
C ASN A 283 24.02 -8.06 -4.90
N GLY A 284 23.46 -8.44 -3.75
CA GLY A 284 24.04 -8.19 -2.43
C GLY A 284 23.99 -6.74 -1.95
N ILE A 285 23.34 -5.83 -2.68
CA ILE A 285 23.12 -4.45 -2.25
C ILE A 285 21.90 -4.41 -1.33
N ARG A 286 22.03 -3.72 -0.19
CA ARG A 286 20.97 -3.62 0.83
C ARG A 286 20.77 -2.21 1.33
N LEU A 287 19.52 -1.87 1.63
CA LEU A 287 19.15 -0.62 2.29
C LEU A 287 19.49 -0.68 3.78
N SER A 288 20.45 0.10 4.24
CA SER A 288 20.83 0.13 5.66
C SER A 288 20.02 1.14 6.47
N GLN A 289 19.73 2.32 5.91
CA GLN A 289 19.06 3.41 6.61
C GLN A 289 18.27 4.29 5.63
N VAL A 290 17.25 4.97 6.14
CA VAL A 290 16.54 6.03 5.43
C VAL A 290 16.52 7.30 6.26
N TRP A 291 16.86 8.42 5.62
CA TRP A 291 16.93 9.73 6.24
C TRP A 291 16.01 10.71 5.52
N LEU A 292 15.29 11.54 6.28
CA LEU A 292 14.67 12.77 5.76
C LEU A 292 15.73 13.87 5.83
N THR A 293 16.24 14.29 4.67
CA THR A 293 17.37 15.23 4.57
C THR A 293 16.96 16.65 4.20
N TYR A 294 15.75 16.83 3.69
CA TYR A 294 15.20 18.14 3.37
C TYR A 294 13.68 18.14 3.43
N GLU A 295 13.13 19.19 4.02
CA GLU A 295 11.69 19.42 4.13
C GLU A 295 11.37 20.87 3.74
N PRO A 296 10.43 21.09 2.80
CA PRO A 296 10.13 22.44 2.33
C PRO A 296 9.14 23.17 3.26
N ASP A 297 9.43 24.43 3.56
CA ASP A 297 8.58 25.38 4.32
C ASP A 297 8.08 24.85 5.68
N THR A 298 9.00 24.61 6.62
CA THR A 298 8.69 24.90 8.03
C THR A 298 8.66 26.41 8.18
N ALA A 299 7.65 27.00 8.82
CA ALA A 299 7.55 28.44 9.08
C ALA A 299 8.72 29.02 9.91
N GLU A 300 9.68 28.18 10.31
CA GLU A 300 11.01 28.53 10.77
C GLU A 300 11.94 28.76 9.56
N ALA A 301 12.10 30.04 9.24
CA ALA A 301 13.05 30.53 8.25
C ALA A 301 14.49 30.04 8.54
N GLU A 302 15.22 29.73 7.46
CA GLU A 302 16.69 29.78 7.34
C GLU A 302 17.57 28.76 8.07
N ASN A 303 17.04 27.81 8.87
CA ASN A 303 17.85 26.69 9.36
C ASN A 303 17.57 25.42 8.55
N GLU A 304 18.57 24.96 7.81
CA GLU A 304 18.67 23.58 7.31
C GLU A 304 18.43 22.64 8.50
N HIS A 305 17.22 22.08 8.60
CA HIS A 305 16.90 21.16 9.69
C HIS A 305 17.84 19.96 9.60
N GLU A 306 18.40 19.56 10.75
CA GLU A 306 19.27 18.40 10.79
C GLU A 306 18.55 17.17 10.18
N PRO A 307 19.26 16.37 9.35
CA PRO A 307 18.72 15.14 8.82
C PRO A 307 18.22 14.22 9.92
N VAL A 308 17.03 13.63 9.73
CA VAL A 308 16.43 12.70 10.70
C VAL A 308 16.37 11.30 10.12
N MET A 309 16.92 10.33 10.84
CA MET A 309 16.78 8.91 10.52
C MET A 309 15.32 8.49 10.74
N LEU A 310 14.71 7.90 9.72
CA LEU A 310 13.33 7.40 9.77
C LEU A 310 13.27 5.90 10.05
N SER A 311 14.24 5.14 9.54
CA SER A 311 14.35 3.70 9.76
C SER A 311 15.78 3.21 9.53
N ARG A 312 16.10 2.07 10.16
CA ARG A 312 17.36 1.33 9.97
C ARG A 312 17.09 -0.17 9.86
N TYR A 313 17.94 -0.87 9.11
CA TYR A 313 17.78 -2.28 8.80
C TYR A 313 19.07 -3.06 9.06
N GLU A 314 18.90 -4.31 9.49
CA GLU A 314 19.98 -5.28 9.65
C GLU A 314 19.72 -6.52 8.80
N TYR A 315 20.79 -7.19 8.39
CA TYR A 315 20.72 -8.32 7.46
C TYR A 315 21.52 -9.51 7.98
N THR A 316 21.07 -10.71 7.63
CA THR A 316 21.85 -11.95 7.80
C THR A 316 23.12 -11.88 6.93
N PRO A 317 24.14 -12.71 7.20
CA PRO A 317 25.32 -12.80 6.33
C PRO A 317 24.98 -13.18 4.87
N CYS A 318 23.91 -13.96 4.68
CA CYS A 318 23.35 -14.32 3.39
C CYS A 318 22.48 -13.21 2.77
N GLY A 319 22.39 -12.04 3.40
CA GLY A 319 21.71 -10.87 2.87
C GLY A 319 20.19 -10.88 3.02
N GLU A 320 19.61 -11.67 3.92
CA GLU A 320 18.17 -11.63 4.19
C GLU A 320 17.88 -10.57 5.26
N LEU A 321 16.76 -9.85 5.18
CA LEU A 321 16.41 -8.84 6.16
C LEU A 321 16.20 -9.47 7.55
N ALA A 322 17.08 -9.20 8.49
CA ALA A 322 17.08 -9.77 9.83
C ALA A 322 16.25 -8.95 10.82
N ALA A 323 16.40 -7.61 10.82
CA ALA A 323 15.68 -6.74 11.75
C ALA A 323 15.36 -5.37 11.15
N VAL A 324 14.30 -4.73 11.68
CA VAL A 324 13.91 -3.36 11.37
C VAL A 324 13.90 -2.55 12.65
N TYR A 325 14.45 -1.34 12.58
CA TYR A 325 14.49 -0.37 13.65
C TYR A 325 13.70 0.88 13.25
N ASP A 326 12.92 1.41 14.17
CA ASP A 326 12.18 2.66 13.98
C ASP A 326 13.10 3.89 14.10
N ARG A 327 12.53 5.08 13.86
CA ARG A 327 13.20 6.38 14.01
C ARG A 327 13.74 6.68 15.42
N GLY A 328 13.29 5.95 16.44
CA GLY A 328 13.82 6.02 17.80
C GLY A 328 15.01 5.10 18.05
N GLY A 329 15.38 4.26 17.08
CA GLY A 329 16.46 3.30 17.18
C GLY A 329 16.07 1.98 17.86
N VAL A 330 14.77 1.73 18.06
CA VAL A 330 14.26 0.51 18.71
C VAL A 330 13.96 -0.56 17.66
N GLU A 331 14.38 -1.80 17.90
CA GLU A 331 14.01 -2.95 17.04
C GLU A 331 12.50 -3.16 17.12
N VAL A 332 11.81 -2.99 15.99
CA VAL A 332 10.34 -3.17 15.89
C VAL A 332 9.96 -4.51 15.25
N ARG A 333 10.86 -5.10 14.46
CA ARG A 333 10.65 -6.39 13.79
C ARG A 333 11.93 -7.20 13.78
N ARG A 334 11.78 -8.52 13.87
CA ARG A 334 12.83 -9.49 13.55
C ARG A 334 12.30 -10.66 12.74
N PHE A 335 13.15 -11.18 11.86
CA PHE A 335 12.87 -12.29 10.97
C PHE A 335 13.93 -13.37 11.08
N LEU A 336 13.51 -14.62 10.89
CA LEU A 336 14.35 -15.81 10.78
C LEU A 336 14.09 -16.49 9.44
N TYR A 337 15.13 -17.13 8.91
CA TYR A 337 15.09 -17.78 7.61
C TYR A 337 15.59 -19.22 7.68
N ASP A 338 15.26 -19.97 6.64
CA ASP A 338 15.76 -21.31 6.40
C ASP A 338 17.18 -21.24 5.83
N ALA A 339 18.14 -21.89 6.50
CA ALA A 339 19.54 -21.89 6.08
C ALA A 339 19.76 -22.64 4.74
N GLU A 340 18.92 -23.62 4.42
CA GLU A 340 19.02 -24.39 3.18
C GLU A 340 18.27 -23.73 2.01
N HIS A 341 17.39 -22.77 2.32
CA HIS A 341 16.53 -22.12 1.34
C HIS A 341 16.54 -20.59 1.50
N PRO A 342 17.59 -19.91 0.99
CA PRO A 342 17.76 -18.46 1.12
C PRO A 342 16.51 -17.67 0.70
N GLY A 343 16.05 -16.79 1.60
CA GLY A 343 14.86 -15.97 1.45
C GLY A 343 13.57 -16.59 1.98
N ARG A 344 13.58 -17.87 2.38
CA ARG A 344 12.40 -18.53 2.95
C ARG A 344 12.30 -18.27 4.45
N MET A 345 11.34 -17.44 4.86
CA MET A 345 11.14 -17.01 6.23
C MET A 345 10.56 -18.15 7.08
N THR A 346 11.26 -18.56 8.13
CA THR A 346 10.81 -19.61 9.07
C THR A 346 10.26 -19.02 10.36
N GLY A 347 10.42 -17.72 10.59
CA GLY A 347 9.77 -17.05 11.70
C GLY A 347 9.89 -15.53 11.68
N HIS A 348 9.04 -14.87 12.46
CA HIS A 348 9.11 -13.43 12.69
C HIS A 348 8.52 -13.06 14.05
N ARG A 349 8.86 -11.86 14.55
CA ARG A 349 8.28 -11.28 15.76
C ARG A 349 8.24 -9.76 15.70
N TYR A 350 7.32 -9.18 16.46
CA TYR A 350 7.34 -7.77 16.83
C TYR A 350 8.16 -7.56 18.10
N ALA A 351 8.61 -6.32 18.35
CA ALA A 351 9.22 -5.93 19.62
C ALA A 351 8.36 -6.38 20.81
N GLY A 352 8.98 -6.98 21.83
CA GLY A 352 8.28 -7.42 23.04
C GLY A 352 7.18 -8.48 22.84
N ARG A 353 7.05 -9.08 21.63
CA ARG A 353 6.05 -10.11 21.33
C ARG A 353 6.68 -11.48 21.06
N PRO A 354 5.97 -12.58 21.34
CA PRO A 354 6.45 -13.93 21.03
C PRO A 354 6.69 -14.13 19.53
N GLN A 355 7.59 -15.06 19.22
CA GLN A 355 7.97 -15.36 17.84
C GLN A 355 7.05 -16.38 17.17
N MET A 356 6.46 -16.00 16.05
CA MET A 356 5.73 -16.91 15.16
C MET A 356 6.72 -17.74 14.34
N ARG A 357 6.41 -19.02 14.11
CA ARG A 357 7.25 -19.94 13.30
C ARG A 357 6.45 -20.65 12.23
N TYR A 358 7.13 -21.05 11.16
CA TYR A 358 6.53 -21.73 10.01
C TYR A 358 7.35 -22.97 9.65
N ARG A 359 6.66 -24.06 9.32
CA ARG A 359 7.26 -25.24 8.67
C ARG A 359 6.73 -25.38 7.26
N TYR A 360 7.60 -25.85 6.38
CA TYR A 360 7.32 -26.00 4.97
C TYR A 360 7.41 -27.47 4.57
N ASN A 361 6.49 -27.92 3.73
CA ASN A 361 6.60 -29.22 3.09
C ASN A 361 7.69 -29.20 1.99
N ARG A 362 7.91 -30.35 1.34
CA ARG A 362 8.91 -30.50 0.26
C ARG A 362 8.66 -29.63 -0.97
N ASP A 363 7.39 -29.28 -1.22
CA ASP A 363 6.98 -28.39 -2.31
C ASP A 363 7.15 -26.91 -1.96
N GLY A 364 7.61 -26.59 -0.74
CA GLY A 364 7.80 -25.22 -0.28
C GLY A 364 6.51 -24.54 0.17
N GLN A 365 5.45 -25.30 0.45
CA GLN A 365 4.19 -24.79 0.99
C GLN A 365 4.20 -24.85 2.52
N VAL A 366 3.66 -23.84 3.19
CA VAL A 366 3.53 -23.79 4.65
C VAL A 366 2.59 -24.91 5.10
N GLU A 367 3.10 -25.93 5.81
CA GLU A 367 2.28 -27.02 6.36
C GLU A 367 1.88 -26.77 7.82
N GLU A 368 2.65 -25.96 8.54
CA GLU A 368 2.36 -25.60 9.93
C GLU A 368 2.77 -24.15 10.21
N GLN A 369 1.89 -23.44 10.91
CA GLN A 369 2.16 -22.16 11.55
C GLN A 369 2.06 -22.36 13.07
N LEU A 370 3.12 -22.00 13.78
CA LEU A 370 3.17 -22.03 15.24
C LEU A 370 3.06 -20.61 15.78
N ASN A 371 2.00 -20.33 16.53
CA ASN A 371 1.83 -19.10 17.29
C ASN A 371 1.97 -19.41 18.79
N PRO A 372 2.97 -18.82 19.50
CA PRO A 372 3.17 -19.04 20.92
C PRO A 372 1.98 -18.64 21.81
N GLU A 373 1.09 -17.77 21.33
CA GLU A 373 -0.12 -17.34 22.04
C GLU A 373 -1.30 -18.33 21.85
N GLY A 374 -1.05 -19.51 21.27
CA GLY A 374 -2.02 -20.61 21.22
C GLY A 374 -2.90 -20.65 19.97
N LEU A 375 -2.64 -19.83 18.96
CA LEU A 375 -3.36 -19.80 17.66
C LEU A 375 -2.51 -20.41 16.54
N SER A 376 -2.11 -21.67 16.72
CA SER A 376 -1.35 -22.41 15.69
C SER A 376 -2.28 -23.01 14.64
N TYR A 377 -1.79 -23.19 13.42
CA TYR A 377 -2.55 -23.73 12.29
C TYR A 377 -1.76 -24.81 11.55
N ARG A 378 -2.45 -25.83 11.07
CA ARG A 378 -1.94 -26.83 10.12
C ARG A 378 -2.69 -26.74 8.81
N TYR A 379 -1.96 -26.92 7.71
CA TYR A 379 -2.48 -26.81 6.36
C TYR A 379 -2.21 -28.12 5.62
N ALA A 380 -3.26 -28.73 5.07
CA ALA A 380 -3.16 -29.90 4.21
C ALA A 380 -3.63 -29.54 2.81
N TYR A 381 -2.76 -29.75 1.82
CA TYR A 381 -2.98 -29.38 0.43
C TYR A 381 -3.33 -30.60 -0.41
N GLU A 382 -4.43 -30.52 -1.15
CA GLU A 382 -4.84 -31.46 -2.17
C GLU A 382 -5.11 -30.68 -3.47
N LYS A 383 -5.26 -31.40 -4.59
CA LYS A 383 -5.42 -30.78 -5.93
C LYS A 383 -6.49 -29.68 -5.94
N ASN A 384 -7.71 -30.03 -5.49
CA ASN A 384 -8.89 -29.16 -5.51
C ASN A 384 -9.40 -28.80 -4.10
N ARG A 385 -8.59 -29.02 -3.05
CA ARG A 385 -9.01 -28.85 -1.67
C ARG A 385 -7.85 -28.43 -0.77
N VAL A 386 -8.11 -27.53 0.18
CA VAL A 386 -7.16 -27.17 1.25
C VAL A 386 -7.88 -27.29 2.59
N THR A 387 -7.34 -28.09 3.51
CA THR A 387 -7.86 -28.20 4.88
C THR A 387 -6.99 -27.39 5.82
N ILE A 388 -7.60 -26.49 6.58
CA ILE A 388 -6.97 -25.67 7.60
C ILE A 388 -7.46 -26.17 8.96
N THR A 389 -6.55 -26.55 9.85
CA THR A 389 -6.88 -27.02 11.19
C THR A 389 -6.25 -26.09 12.21
N ASP A 390 -7.04 -25.49 13.09
CA ASP A 390 -6.52 -24.65 14.16
C ASP A 390 -6.00 -25.46 15.37
N SER A 391 -5.51 -24.77 16.38
CA SER A 391 -4.97 -25.36 17.61
C SER A 391 -6.00 -26.12 18.45
N LEU A 392 -7.29 -25.83 18.27
CA LEU A 392 -8.40 -26.52 18.94
C LEU A 392 -8.90 -27.74 18.15
N GLY A 393 -8.27 -28.04 17.01
CA GLY A 393 -8.68 -29.14 16.13
C GLY A 393 -9.90 -28.82 15.26
N ARG A 394 -10.36 -27.56 15.25
CA ARG A 394 -11.45 -27.11 14.38
C ARG A 394 -10.96 -27.04 12.94
N ARG A 395 -11.77 -27.51 12.00
CA ARG A 395 -11.39 -27.68 10.60
C ARG A 395 -12.18 -26.74 9.69
N GLU A 396 -11.47 -25.94 8.92
CA GLU A 396 -12.02 -25.21 7.77
C GLU A 396 -11.53 -25.88 6.48
N VAL A 397 -12.43 -26.07 5.51
CA VAL A 397 -12.10 -26.70 4.23
C VAL A 397 -12.44 -25.77 3.07
N LEU A 398 -11.43 -25.47 2.26
CA LEU A 398 -11.54 -24.67 1.05
C LEU A 398 -11.55 -25.58 -0.16
N HIS A 399 -12.64 -25.60 -0.91
CA HIS A 399 -12.74 -26.29 -2.19
C HIS A 399 -12.45 -25.31 -3.32
N THR A 400 -11.61 -25.73 -4.25
CA THR A 400 -11.05 -24.86 -5.28
C THR A 400 -11.25 -25.41 -6.67
N GLU A 401 -11.47 -24.50 -7.63
CA GLU A 401 -11.46 -24.78 -9.06
C GLU A 401 -10.40 -23.92 -9.75
N GLY A 402 -9.97 -24.34 -10.95
CA GLY A 402 -8.90 -23.69 -11.70
C GLY A 402 -7.50 -24.04 -11.19
N GLU A 403 -6.49 -23.54 -11.89
CA GLU A 403 -5.08 -23.82 -11.64
C GLU A 403 -4.27 -22.51 -11.69
N GLY A 404 -3.12 -22.48 -11.00
CA GLY A 404 -2.22 -21.32 -10.98
C GLY A 404 -2.93 -20.01 -10.62
N GLY A 405 -2.71 -18.95 -11.42
CA GLY A 405 -3.31 -17.62 -11.24
C GLY A 405 -4.85 -17.58 -11.30
N LEU A 406 -5.49 -18.62 -11.82
CA LEU A 406 -6.95 -18.74 -11.95
C LEU A 406 -7.58 -19.63 -10.88
N LYS A 407 -6.81 -20.20 -9.95
CA LYS A 407 -7.36 -21.00 -8.85
C LYS A 407 -8.23 -20.12 -7.94
N ARG A 408 -9.47 -20.53 -7.67
CA ARG A 408 -10.46 -19.78 -6.85
C ARG A 408 -11.12 -20.71 -5.84
N VAL A 409 -11.49 -20.17 -4.68
CA VAL A 409 -12.34 -20.89 -3.72
C VAL A 409 -13.78 -20.82 -4.19
N VAL A 410 -14.37 -21.96 -4.54
CA VAL A 410 -15.77 -22.08 -4.98
C VAL A 410 -16.69 -22.52 -3.85
N MET A 411 -16.14 -23.12 -2.80
CA MET A 411 -16.89 -23.49 -1.61
C MET A 411 -15.98 -23.45 -0.38
N LYS A 412 -16.48 -22.87 0.71
CA LYS A 412 -15.82 -22.85 2.03
C LYS A 412 -16.74 -23.52 3.04
N GLU A 413 -16.24 -24.58 3.66
CA GLU A 413 -16.84 -25.26 4.80
C GLU A 413 -16.14 -24.77 6.08
N SER A 414 -16.91 -24.17 6.99
CA SER A 414 -16.42 -23.69 8.28
C SER A 414 -16.42 -24.82 9.31
N ALA A 415 -15.75 -24.59 10.43
CA ALA A 415 -15.63 -25.58 11.50
C ALA A 415 -16.96 -26.00 12.16
N ASP A 416 -17.99 -25.17 12.08
CA ASP A 416 -19.34 -25.46 12.57
C ASP A 416 -20.20 -26.24 11.54
N GLY A 417 -19.60 -26.63 10.40
CA GLY A 417 -20.29 -27.29 9.29
C GLY A 417 -21.06 -26.33 8.37
N SER A 418 -21.02 -25.02 8.63
CA SER A 418 -21.63 -24.03 7.74
C SER A 418 -20.89 -23.96 6.40
N VAL A 419 -21.64 -23.86 5.30
CA VAL A 419 -21.07 -23.87 3.95
C VAL A 419 -21.43 -22.59 3.20
N THR A 420 -20.43 -21.92 2.63
CA THR A 420 -20.64 -20.83 1.68
C THR A 420 -20.14 -21.25 0.30
N ARG A 421 -20.84 -20.80 -0.76
CA ARG A 421 -20.46 -21.08 -2.16
C ARG A 421 -20.24 -19.79 -2.92
N SER A 422 -19.26 -19.79 -3.81
CA SER A 422 -18.89 -18.65 -4.64
C SER A 422 -18.82 -19.10 -6.09
N GLU A 423 -19.51 -18.39 -6.96
CA GLU A 423 -19.47 -18.64 -8.40
C GLU A 423 -18.74 -17.50 -9.11
N TYR A 424 -17.91 -17.86 -10.09
CA TYR A 424 -17.12 -16.91 -10.87
C TYR A 424 -17.49 -16.95 -12.35
N ASP A 425 -17.23 -15.85 -13.05
CA ASP A 425 -17.27 -15.79 -14.52
C ASP A 425 -15.95 -16.30 -15.15
N PRO A 426 -15.86 -16.47 -16.48
CA PRO A 426 -14.64 -16.92 -17.14
C PRO A 426 -13.41 -16.01 -16.94
N ALA A 427 -13.61 -14.75 -16.53
CA ALA A 427 -12.54 -13.81 -16.19
C ALA A 427 -12.14 -13.88 -14.70
N GLY A 428 -12.74 -14.80 -13.93
CA GLY A 428 -12.46 -15.02 -12.52
C GLY A 428 -13.10 -14.01 -11.57
N ARG A 429 -14.13 -13.26 -12.02
CA ARG A 429 -14.88 -12.28 -11.21
C ARG A 429 -16.07 -12.95 -10.53
N LEU A 430 -16.35 -12.58 -9.29
CA LEU A 430 -17.49 -13.10 -8.53
C LEU A 430 -18.81 -12.69 -9.21
N LYS A 431 -19.63 -13.68 -9.60
CA LYS A 431 -20.96 -13.48 -10.21
C LYS A 431 -22.12 -13.86 -9.28
N ALA A 432 -21.88 -14.74 -8.31
CA ALA A 432 -22.87 -15.08 -7.29
C ALA A 432 -22.22 -15.63 -6.03
N GLN A 433 -22.91 -15.49 -4.90
CA GLN A 433 -22.52 -16.06 -3.62
C GLN A 433 -23.75 -16.61 -2.90
N THR A 434 -23.62 -17.82 -2.35
CA THR A 434 -24.63 -18.44 -1.48
C THR A 434 -24.08 -18.53 -0.07
N ASP A 435 -24.81 -17.98 0.90
CA ASP A 435 -24.43 -18.05 2.30
C ASP A 435 -24.79 -19.39 2.97
N ALA A 436 -24.43 -19.53 4.23
CA ALA A 436 -24.71 -20.73 5.03
C ALA A 436 -26.20 -21.07 5.19
N ALA A 437 -27.09 -20.09 5.07
CA ALA A 437 -28.53 -20.29 5.12
C ALA A 437 -29.14 -20.65 3.76
N GLY A 438 -28.31 -20.86 2.73
CA GLY A 438 -28.75 -21.12 1.36
C GLY A 438 -29.26 -19.88 0.62
N ARG A 439 -29.10 -18.69 1.20
CA ARG A 439 -29.56 -17.43 0.60
C ARG A 439 -28.55 -16.99 -0.44
N ARG A 440 -29.01 -16.71 -1.66
CA ARG A 440 -28.17 -16.41 -2.81
C ARG A 440 -28.19 -14.92 -3.17
N THR A 441 -27.02 -14.35 -3.35
CA THR A 441 -26.80 -12.97 -3.84
C THR A 441 -26.11 -13.02 -5.20
N GLU A 442 -26.62 -12.29 -6.19
CA GLU A 442 -26.04 -12.21 -7.54
C GLU A 442 -25.40 -10.86 -7.82
N TYR A 443 -24.34 -10.88 -8.62
CA TYR A 443 -23.57 -9.72 -9.04
C TYR A 443 -23.58 -9.62 -10.57
N SER A 444 -24.26 -8.60 -11.10
CA SER A 444 -24.21 -8.29 -12.53
C SER A 444 -22.99 -7.44 -12.83
N LEU A 445 -22.18 -7.83 -13.81
CA LEU A 445 -20.92 -7.18 -14.15
C LEU A 445 -20.97 -6.54 -15.54
N HIS A 446 -20.40 -5.35 -15.68
CA HIS A 446 -20.20 -4.73 -16.97
C HIS A 446 -19.14 -5.50 -17.77
N MET A 447 -19.47 -5.95 -18.98
CA MET A 447 -18.61 -6.79 -19.83
C MET A 447 -17.19 -6.21 -20.02
N ALA A 448 -17.09 -4.93 -20.44
CA ALA A 448 -15.80 -4.29 -20.71
C ALA A 448 -15.01 -3.85 -19.46
N SER A 449 -15.65 -3.15 -18.51
CA SER A 449 -14.96 -2.58 -17.34
C SER A 449 -14.82 -3.52 -16.15
N GLY A 450 -15.65 -4.57 -16.06
CA GLY A 450 -15.70 -5.52 -14.94
C GLY A 450 -16.30 -4.99 -13.65
N ARG A 451 -16.93 -3.81 -13.67
CA ARG A 451 -17.57 -3.23 -12.50
C ARG A 451 -18.95 -3.82 -12.27
N VAL A 452 -19.39 -3.88 -11.01
CA VAL A 452 -20.76 -4.26 -10.69
C VAL A 452 -21.74 -3.20 -11.14
N THR A 453 -22.70 -3.61 -11.95
CA THR A 453 -23.83 -2.80 -12.43
C THR A 453 -25.12 -3.11 -11.69
N ALA A 454 -25.23 -4.28 -11.06
CA ALA A 454 -26.33 -4.58 -10.14
C ALA A 454 -25.94 -5.64 -9.10
N VAL A 455 -26.60 -5.57 -7.94
CA VAL A 455 -26.58 -6.61 -6.91
C VAL A 455 -28.02 -7.02 -6.62
N THR A 456 -28.32 -8.31 -6.78
CA THR A 456 -29.63 -8.88 -6.48
C THR A 456 -29.53 -9.70 -5.21
N GLY A 457 -30.27 -9.30 -4.18
CA GLY A 457 -30.31 -10.00 -2.90
C GLY A 457 -31.18 -11.27 -2.95
N PRO A 458 -31.15 -12.08 -1.87
CA PRO A 458 -31.93 -13.31 -1.77
C PRO A 458 -33.45 -13.11 -1.83
N ASP A 459 -33.93 -11.92 -1.49
CA ASP A 459 -35.34 -11.52 -1.56
C ASP A 459 -35.76 -11.06 -2.97
N GLY A 460 -34.89 -11.21 -3.97
CA GLY A 460 -35.09 -10.78 -5.35
C GLY A 460 -34.96 -9.26 -5.55
N ARG A 461 -34.75 -8.49 -4.49
CA ARG A 461 -34.58 -7.04 -4.59
C ARG A 461 -33.23 -6.69 -5.18
N THR A 462 -33.23 -5.76 -6.13
CA THR A 462 -32.04 -5.40 -6.91
C THR A 462 -31.64 -3.95 -6.65
N VAL A 463 -30.36 -3.73 -6.36
CA VAL A 463 -29.72 -2.41 -6.37
C VAL A 463 -28.92 -2.27 -7.67
N ARG A 464 -29.06 -1.14 -8.37
CA ARG A 464 -28.35 -0.89 -9.65
C ARG A 464 -27.38 0.28 -9.54
N TYR A 465 -26.24 0.18 -10.23
CA TYR A 465 -25.16 1.16 -10.18
C TYR A 465 -24.88 1.75 -11.57
N GLY A 466 -24.83 3.07 -11.65
CA GLY A 466 -24.48 3.83 -12.84
C GLY A 466 -23.10 4.46 -12.72
N TYR A 467 -22.35 4.50 -13.84
CA TYR A 467 -21.00 5.03 -13.87
C TYR A 467 -20.77 5.94 -15.08
N ASN A 468 -19.85 6.92 -14.94
CA ASN A 468 -19.37 7.73 -16.06
C ASN A 468 -18.23 7.03 -16.85
N SER A 469 -17.78 7.65 -17.94
CA SER A 469 -16.67 7.19 -18.80
C SER A 469 -15.35 7.03 -18.02
N GLN A 470 -15.15 7.91 -17.04
CA GLN A 470 -14.04 7.90 -16.10
C GLN A 470 -14.12 6.78 -15.05
N ARG A 471 -15.12 5.89 -15.11
CA ARG A 471 -15.33 4.83 -14.11
C ARG A 471 -15.48 5.39 -12.69
N GLN A 472 -16.30 6.42 -12.52
CA GLN A 472 -16.76 6.91 -11.21
C GLN A 472 -18.25 6.62 -11.04
N LEU A 473 -18.69 6.36 -9.80
CA LEU A 473 -20.09 6.06 -9.49
C LEU A 473 -20.91 7.33 -9.58
N THR A 474 -21.86 7.40 -10.52
CA THR A 474 -22.75 8.56 -10.71
C THR A 474 -24.14 8.32 -10.16
N SER A 475 -24.55 7.07 -9.96
CA SER A 475 -25.81 6.79 -9.29
C SER A 475 -25.97 5.41 -8.70
N THR A 476 -26.80 5.31 -7.66
CA THR A 476 -27.30 4.06 -7.10
C THR A 476 -28.83 4.09 -7.10
N THR A 477 -29.48 3.13 -7.76
CA THR A 477 -30.93 2.95 -7.76
C THR A 477 -31.28 1.81 -6.82
N TYR A 478 -32.14 2.08 -5.85
CA TYR A 478 -32.55 1.14 -4.81
C TYR A 478 -33.79 0.32 -5.25
N PRO A 479 -34.14 -0.76 -4.55
CA PRO A 479 -35.26 -1.63 -4.93
C PRO A 479 -36.63 -0.95 -4.94
N ASP A 480 -36.78 0.17 -4.22
CA ASP A 480 -37.99 0.99 -4.20
C ASP A 480 -38.07 2.00 -5.36
N GLY A 481 -37.09 2.00 -6.27
CA GLY A 481 -36.99 2.92 -7.40
C GLY A 481 -36.38 4.28 -7.06
N LEU A 482 -36.16 4.60 -5.77
CA LEU A 482 -35.46 5.82 -5.37
C LEU A 482 -33.99 5.73 -5.77
N ARG A 483 -33.35 6.89 -5.93
CA ARG A 483 -31.99 6.99 -6.47
C ARG A 483 -31.17 7.97 -5.64
N SER A 484 -29.91 7.62 -5.38
CA SER A 484 -28.87 8.58 -5.01
C SER A 484 -27.97 8.87 -6.21
N THR A 485 -27.52 10.11 -6.35
CA THR A 485 -26.69 10.56 -7.48
C THR A 485 -25.43 11.26 -7.00
N ARG A 486 -24.40 11.25 -7.85
CA ARG A 486 -23.13 11.92 -7.62
C ARG A 486 -22.67 12.62 -8.89
N GLU A 487 -22.16 13.82 -8.72
CA GLU A 487 -21.63 14.67 -9.78
C GLU A 487 -20.14 14.92 -9.55
N TYR A 488 -19.38 14.99 -10.64
CA TYR A 488 -17.94 15.21 -10.60
C TYR A 488 -17.54 16.27 -11.60
N ASP A 489 -16.46 17.00 -11.30
CA ASP A 489 -15.83 17.90 -12.27
C ASP A 489 -14.93 17.15 -13.26
N GLU A 490 -14.31 17.88 -14.18
CA GLU A 490 -13.43 17.31 -15.21
C GLU A 490 -12.19 16.60 -14.65
N ARG A 491 -11.74 16.99 -13.45
CA ARG A 491 -10.63 16.34 -12.72
C ARG A 491 -11.09 15.14 -11.89
N GLY A 492 -12.39 14.81 -11.92
CA GLY A 492 -12.96 13.70 -11.18
C GLY A 492 -13.16 13.97 -9.70
N ARG A 493 -13.17 15.24 -9.26
CA ARG A 493 -13.49 15.61 -7.87
C ARG A 493 -15.00 15.65 -7.68
N LEU A 494 -15.50 15.20 -6.53
CA LEU A 494 -16.93 15.20 -6.22
C LEU A 494 -17.42 16.66 -6.08
N THR A 495 -18.45 17.06 -6.82
CA THR A 495 -19.03 18.42 -6.77
C THR A 495 -20.41 18.44 -6.14
N ALA A 496 -21.17 17.35 -6.26
CA ALA A 496 -22.44 17.18 -5.57
C ALA A 496 -22.73 15.69 -5.27
N GLU A 497 -23.45 15.46 -4.18
CA GLU A 497 -24.06 14.16 -3.86
C GLU A 497 -25.51 14.39 -3.44
N THR A 498 -26.44 13.74 -4.13
CA THR A 498 -27.86 13.73 -3.77
C THR A 498 -28.20 12.40 -3.14
N SER A 499 -28.71 12.43 -1.91
CA SER A 499 -29.11 11.26 -1.14
C SER A 499 -30.34 10.58 -1.77
N ARG A 500 -30.69 9.39 -1.28
CA ARG A 500 -31.91 8.67 -1.70
C ARG A 500 -33.19 9.47 -1.42
N THR A 501 -33.18 10.37 -0.42
CA THR A 501 -34.32 11.21 -0.03
C THR A 501 -34.37 12.54 -0.79
N GLY A 502 -33.41 12.82 -1.68
CA GLY A 502 -33.37 14.03 -2.51
C GLY A 502 -32.56 15.19 -1.91
N GLU A 503 -32.02 15.04 -0.71
CA GLU A 503 -31.14 16.04 -0.09
C GLU A 503 -29.81 16.09 -0.83
N THR A 504 -29.38 17.28 -1.23
CA THR A 504 -28.15 17.47 -2.00
C THR A 504 -27.09 18.19 -1.18
N THR A 505 -25.91 17.58 -1.08
CA THR A 505 -24.69 18.20 -0.53
C THR A 505 -23.78 18.61 -1.68
N ARG A 506 -23.26 19.84 -1.65
CA ARG A 506 -22.35 20.41 -2.65
C ARG A 506 -20.96 20.62 -2.07
N TYR A 507 -19.95 20.49 -2.92
CA TYR A 507 -18.54 20.58 -2.56
C TYR A 507 -17.84 21.61 -3.45
N SER A 508 -17.07 22.51 -2.84
CA SER A 508 -16.23 23.50 -3.53
C SER A 508 -14.75 23.27 -3.23
N TYR A 509 -13.90 23.78 -4.12
CA TYR A 509 -12.44 23.63 -4.07
C TYR A 509 -11.80 24.97 -4.37
N ASP A 510 -10.67 25.29 -3.71
CA ASP A 510 -10.04 26.62 -3.81
C ASP A 510 -9.56 26.95 -5.22
N ASN A 511 -9.00 25.96 -5.91
CA ASN A 511 -8.48 26.15 -7.26
C ASN A 511 -8.49 24.84 -8.06
N PRO A 512 -8.23 24.90 -9.38
CA PRO A 512 -8.07 23.75 -10.25
C PRO A 512 -7.09 22.67 -9.74
N GLN A 513 -6.03 23.04 -9.03
CA GLN A 513 -4.98 22.14 -8.54
C GLN A 513 -5.28 21.52 -7.16
N SER A 514 -6.33 21.98 -6.47
CA SER A 514 -6.68 21.52 -5.13
C SER A 514 -7.42 20.19 -5.19
N GLU A 515 -6.91 19.15 -4.55
CA GLU A 515 -7.62 17.85 -4.50
C GLU A 515 -8.63 17.75 -3.36
N LEU A 516 -8.45 18.56 -2.31
CA LEU A 516 -9.27 18.56 -1.10
C LEU A 516 -10.33 19.67 -1.13
N PRO A 517 -11.56 19.40 -0.66
CA PRO A 517 -12.62 20.41 -0.66
C PRO A 517 -12.30 21.52 0.32
N SER A 518 -12.60 22.76 -0.05
CA SER A 518 -12.50 23.92 0.83
C SER A 518 -13.86 24.39 1.36
N GLY A 519 -14.95 23.92 0.76
CA GLY A 519 -16.30 24.17 1.25
C GLY A 519 -17.24 22.99 1.05
N ILE A 520 -18.15 22.81 2.01
CA ILE A 520 -19.27 21.87 1.92
C ILE A 520 -20.55 22.63 2.24
N GLN A 521 -21.56 22.51 1.40
CA GLN A 521 -22.89 23.05 1.64
C GLN A 521 -23.91 21.92 1.65
N ASP A 522 -24.69 21.78 2.71
CA ASP A 522 -25.76 20.77 2.79
C ASP A 522 -27.07 21.25 2.18
N ALA A 523 -28.09 20.38 2.20
CA ALA A 523 -29.40 20.66 1.60
C ALA A 523 -30.17 21.81 2.28
N THR A 524 -29.81 22.17 3.51
CA THR A 524 -30.42 23.28 4.26
C THR A 524 -29.81 24.63 3.91
N GLY A 525 -28.71 24.63 3.15
CA GLY A 525 -27.90 25.81 2.87
C GLY A 525 -26.80 26.07 3.91
N SER A 526 -26.75 25.26 4.98
CA SER A 526 -25.68 25.33 5.98
C SER A 526 -24.35 24.99 5.33
N SER A 527 -23.31 25.76 5.66
CA SER A 527 -21.99 25.64 5.04
C SER A 527 -20.90 25.36 6.07
N LYS A 528 -19.85 24.67 5.62
CA LYS A 528 -18.61 24.42 6.37
C LYS A 528 -17.45 24.83 5.50
N ALA A 529 -16.40 25.38 6.09
CA ALA A 529 -15.17 25.74 5.40
C ALA A 529 -13.97 24.97 5.94
N MET A 530 -13.01 24.64 5.07
CA MET A 530 -11.81 23.89 5.43
C MET A 530 -10.59 24.51 4.76
N CYS A 531 -9.51 24.64 5.51
CA CYS A 531 -8.20 25.02 4.98
C CYS A 531 -7.19 23.88 5.20
N TRP A 532 -6.29 23.71 4.23
CA TRP A 532 -5.33 22.60 4.21
C TRP A 532 -3.91 23.14 4.03
N ASN A 533 -2.93 22.50 4.65
CA ASN A 533 -1.52 22.76 4.36
C ASN A 533 -1.04 21.98 3.13
N ARG A 534 0.21 22.21 2.71
CA ARG A 534 0.84 21.52 1.57
C ARG A 534 0.91 19.99 1.72
N TYR A 535 0.89 19.50 2.96
CA TYR A 535 0.92 18.08 3.30
C TYR A 535 -0.48 17.44 3.31
N GLY A 536 -1.52 18.19 2.91
CA GLY A 536 -2.91 17.71 2.88
C GLY A 536 -3.53 17.57 4.26
N GLN A 537 -2.97 18.21 5.29
CA GLN A 537 -3.49 18.21 6.64
C GLN A 537 -4.38 19.42 6.87
N MET A 538 -5.51 19.23 7.55
CA MET A 538 -6.46 20.30 7.83
C MET A 538 -5.89 21.26 8.87
N VAL A 539 -5.74 22.54 8.55
CA VAL A 539 -5.21 23.55 9.48
C VAL A 539 -6.30 24.45 10.07
N ALA A 540 -7.45 24.55 9.40
CA ALA A 540 -8.63 25.23 9.91
C ALA A 540 -9.91 24.54 9.46
N PHE A 541 -10.92 24.52 10.33
CA PHE A 541 -12.27 24.05 10.07
C PHE A 541 -13.28 25.05 10.65
N THR A 542 -14.12 25.62 9.79
CA THR A 542 -15.23 26.47 10.22
C THR A 542 -16.54 25.71 10.10
N ASP A 543 -17.27 25.57 11.19
CA ASP A 543 -18.56 24.89 11.22
C ASP A 543 -19.71 25.79 10.71
N CYS A 544 -20.93 25.25 10.68
CA CYS A 544 -22.11 25.99 10.23
C CYS A 544 -22.55 27.13 11.15
N SER A 545 -22.02 27.18 12.38
CA SER A 545 -22.24 28.28 13.33
C SER A 545 -21.22 29.41 13.15
N GLY A 546 -20.23 29.22 12.28
CA GLY A 546 -19.12 30.16 12.07
C GLY A 546 -17.95 29.97 13.03
N TYR A 547 -17.97 28.94 13.88
CA TYR A 547 -16.90 28.67 14.83
C TYR A 547 -15.71 28.01 14.14
N GLU A 548 -14.51 28.51 14.44
CA GLU A 548 -13.28 28.06 13.80
C GLU A 548 -12.46 27.19 14.75
N THR A 549 -12.13 25.98 14.31
CA THR A 549 -11.16 25.10 14.97
C THR A 549 -9.86 25.08 14.18
N LYS A 550 -8.73 25.40 14.83
CA LYS A 550 -7.39 25.37 14.22
C LYS A 550 -6.59 24.16 14.69
N TYR A 551 -5.73 23.66 13.82
CA TYR A 551 -4.91 22.48 14.07
C TYR A 551 -3.44 22.76 13.77
N GLU A 552 -2.55 22.30 14.64
CA GLU A 552 -1.10 22.37 14.46
C GLU A 552 -0.51 20.96 14.39
N TYR A 553 0.57 20.81 13.61
CA TYR A 553 1.24 19.54 13.39
C TYR A 553 2.75 19.68 13.49
N ASP A 554 3.42 18.62 13.96
CA ASP A 554 4.86 18.49 13.84
C ASP A 554 5.29 18.04 12.43
N ARG A 555 6.61 18.04 12.19
CA ARG A 555 7.21 17.59 10.92
C ARG A 555 6.93 16.13 10.54
N PHE A 556 6.50 15.30 11.49
CA PHE A 556 6.13 13.90 11.24
C PHE A 556 4.62 13.75 10.95
N GLY A 557 3.88 14.86 10.93
CA GLY A 557 2.46 14.89 10.69
C GLY A 557 1.60 14.61 11.92
N GLN A 558 2.19 14.57 13.11
CA GLN A 558 1.46 14.32 14.36
C GLN A 558 0.84 15.63 14.86
N MET A 559 -0.42 15.59 15.27
CA MET A 559 -1.15 16.78 15.71
C MET A 559 -0.66 17.23 17.09
N THR A 560 -0.03 18.40 17.17
CA THR A 560 0.57 18.97 18.39
C THR A 560 -0.40 19.87 19.14
N ALA A 561 -1.33 20.52 18.46
CA ALA A 561 -2.34 21.35 19.10
C ALA A 561 -3.68 21.35 18.34
N VAL A 562 -4.76 21.55 19.09
CA VAL A 562 -6.09 21.89 18.58
C VAL A 562 -6.58 23.09 19.35
N HIS A 563 -6.91 24.16 18.64
CA HIS A 563 -7.51 25.37 19.21
C HIS A 563 -8.98 25.42 18.87
N ARG A 564 -9.82 25.47 19.88
CA ARG A 564 -11.27 25.67 19.76
C ARG A 564 -11.64 27.02 20.37
N GLU A 565 -12.93 27.33 20.26
CA GLU A 565 -13.55 28.50 20.85
C GLU A 565 -13.28 28.64 22.35
N GLU A 566 -13.45 29.87 22.86
CA GLU A 566 -13.30 30.22 24.28
C GLU A 566 -11.91 29.94 24.88
N GLY A 567 -10.88 29.85 24.02
CA GLY A 567 -9.52 29.52 24.46
C GLY A 567 -9.36 28.06 24.91
N GLN A 568 -10.30 27.18 24.56
CA GLN A 568 -10.20 25.74 24.81
C GLN A 568 -9.18 25.15 23.84
N SER A 569 -7.93 25.04 24.30
CA SER A 569 -6.85 24.43 23.52
C SER A 569 -6.43 23.11 24.14
N ILE A 570 -6.10 22.14 23.29
CA ILE A 570 -5.51 20.85 23.69
C ILE A 570 -4.16 20.75 23.02
N TYR A 571 -3.13 20.51 23.82
CA TYR A 571 -1.75 20.30 23.39
C TYR A 571 -1.36 18.84 23.55
N ARG A 572 -0.49 18.35 22.67
CA ARG A 572 -0.01 16.97 22.65
C ARG A 572 1.50 16.95 22.50
N SER A 573 2.14 16.02 23.20
CA SER A 573 3.58 15.80 23.12
C SER A 573 3.89 14.36 22.78
N TYR A 574 4.89 14.15 21.93
CA TYR A 574 5.25 12.84 21.41
C TYR A 574 6.72 12.52 21.68
N ASN A 575 7.03 11.26 21.91
CA ASN A 575 8.44 10.82 21.97
C ASN A 575 9.05 10.65 20.56
N ARG A 576 10.35 10.31 20.53
CA ARG A 576 11.09 10.06 19.29
C ARG A 576 10.57 8.87 18.46
N ARG A 577 9.69 8.02 18.99
CA ARG A 577 9.05 6.92 18.25
C ARG A 577 7.68 7.30 17.70
N GLY A 578 7.08 8.39 18.18
CA GLY A 578 5.77 8.91 17.76
C GLY A 578 4.64 8.48 18.67
N GLN A 579 4.97 8.02 19.86
CA GLN A 579 4.00 7.65 20.88
C GLN A 579 3.61 8.90 21.66
N LEU A 580 2.32 9.06 21.94
CA LEU A 580 1.76 10.20 22.66
C LEU A 580 2.16 10.13 24.14
N THR A 581 3.03 11.02 24.58
CA THR A 581 3.56 11.04 25.96
C THR A 581 2.75 11.94 26.90
N ALA A 582 2.11 12.98 26.38
CA ALA A 582 1.31 13.89 27.19
C ALA A 582 0.17 14.52 26.40
N VAL A 583 -0.94 14.79 27.09
CA VAL A 583 -2.05 15.63 26.62
C VAL A 583 -2.30 16.68 27.69
N ARG A 584 -2.26 17.95 27.31
CA ARG A 584 -2.46 19.09 28.22
C ARG A 584 -3.56 20.00 27.71
N ASP A 585 -4.49 20.42 28.55
CA ASP A 585 -5.51 21.40 28.17
C ASP A 585 -5.07 22.86 28.45
N SER A 586 -5.93 23.83 28.10
CA SER A 586 -5.66 25.26 28.33
C SER A 586 -5.64 25.67 29.80
N GLN A 587 -6.12 24.83 30.72
CA GLN A 587 -6.05 25.04 32.17
C GLN A 587 -4.76 24.46 32.77
N GLY A 588 -3.90 23.86 31.95
CA GLY A 588 -2.65 23.23 32.39
C GLY A 588 -2.84 21.83 32.99
N ARG A 589 -4.05 21.25 32.93
CA ARG A 589 -4.29 19.88 33.37
C ARG A 589 -3.66 18.93 32.37
N GLU A 590 -2.76 18.07 32.84
CA GLU A 590 -1.94 17.21 31.99
C GLU A 590 -2.15 15.73 32.33
N THR A 591 -2.41 14.92 31.30
CA THR A 591 -2.39 13.47 31.38
C THR A 591 -1.14 12.94 30.69
N ARG A 592 -0.37 12.07 31.34
CA ARG A 592 0.86 11.46 30.82
C ARG A 592 0.71 9.97 30.56
N TYR A 593 1.46 9.47 29.58
CA TYR A 593 1.42 8.08 29.14
C TYR A 593 2.83 7.48 29.04
N ASP A 594 3.00 6.31 29.64
CA ASP A 594 4.23 5.52 29.56
C ASP A 594 4.00 4.21 28.79
N TYR A 595 5.06 3.68 28.19
CA TYR A 595 4.98 2.55 27.25
C TYR A 595 5.98 1.45 27.57
N ASN A 596 5.62 0.20 27.27
CA ASN A 596 6.57 -0.92 27.25
C ASN A 596 7.33 -0.99 25.90
N ASP A 597 8.25 -1.95 25.80
CA ASP A 597 9.03 -2.20 24.58
C ASP A 597 8.16 -2.57 23.36
N ALA A 598 7.05 -3.28 23.59
CA ALA A 598 6.08 -3.62 22.55
C ALA A 598 5.26 -2.42 22.06
N GLY A 599 5.37 -1.28 22.75
CA GLY A 599 4.66 -0.04 22.45
C GLY A 599 3.25 0.03 23.03
N ASP A 600 2.89 -0.88 23.94
CA ASP A 600 1.63 -0.80 24.70
C ASP A 600 1.77 0.24 25.80
N VAL A 601 0.67 0.96 26.07
CA VAL A 601 0.58 1.81 27.25
C VAL A 601 0.70 0.91 28.49
N THR A 602 1.51 1.33 29.45
CA THR A 602 1.72 0.65 30.75
C THR A 602 1.23 1.49 31.92
N THR A 603 1.24 2.80 31.77
CA THR A 603 0.79 3.73 32.81
C THR A 603 0.10 4.91 32.16
N VAL A 604 -1.04 5.30 32.72
CA VAL A 604 -1.72 6.58 32.48
C VAL A 604 -1.72 7.36 33.78
N THR A 605 -1.09 8.53 33.79
CA THR A 605 -1.07 9.43 34.95
C THR A 605 -1.97 10.63 34.68
N GLY A 606 -3.06 10.76 35.44
CA GLY A 606 -4.03 11.84 35.30
C GLY A 606 -3.55 13.19 35.88
N PRO A 607 -4.28 14.28 35.61
CA PRO A 607 -3.91 15.63 36.06
C PRO A 607 -3.87 15.82 37.57
N ASP A 608 -4.61 14.99 38.30
CA ASP A 608 -4.66 14.93 39.77
C ASP A 608 -3.56 14.03 40.38
N GLY A 609 -2.67 13.49 39.55
CA GLY A 609 -1.65 12.52 39.96
C GLY A 609 -2.18 11.09 40.11
N SER A 610 -3.46 10.83 39.79
CA SER A 610 -4.00 9.46 39.78
C SER A 610 -3.23 8.62 38.75
N ARG A 611 -2.84 7.41 39.14
CA ARG A 611 -2.06 6.51 38.30
C ARG A 611 -2.85 5.25 38.02
N THR A 612 -3.08 4.97 36.73
CA THR A 612 -3.70 3.73 36.26
C THR A 612 -2.63 2.90 35.56
N GLU A 613 -2.34 1.72 36.08
CA GLU A 613 -1.48 0.74 35.42
C GLU A 613 -2.33 -0.16 34.52
N THR A 614 -1.88 -0.35 33.28
CA THR A 614 -2.52 -1.23 32.30
C THR A 614 -1.77 -2.55 32.26
N GLN A 615 -2.50 -3.66 32.44
CA GLN A 615 -1.94 -5.02 32.40
C GLN A 615 -1.58 -5.47 31.00
#